data_AF-A0A429MJC4-F1
#
_entry.id   AF-A0A429MJC4-F1
#
_cell.length_a   1.000
_cell.length_b   1.000
_cell.length_c   1.000
_cell.angle_alpha   90.00
_cell.angle_beta   90.00
_cell.angle_gamma   90.00
#
_symmetry.space_group_name_H-M   'P 1'
#
loop_
_entity.id
_entity.type
_entity.pdbx_description
1 polymer ?
#
loop_
_entity_poly.entity_id
_entity_poly.type
_entity_poly.pdbx_seq_one_letter_code
_entity_poly.pdbx_strand_id
1 'polypeptide(L)'
;HREAIINLMCKELTSFVKDEIEDVRFSYLIRNLNPLITNINHSYQSYVEDYTFDKVRKEYKEKKTEYIKKLNDTFDSVATKMFAIPAGIWFATAQMTTMKTVSSFIYTKNFIVLMTVLSMIFIMILNVYGQRNTLNQVKEEYLDIFDELEKKFEDVDAEIRKIKGEVNDKFDRVMSYIYVAIIICVALGVYTAYLFYQSSIV
;
A
#
# COMPACT_ATOMS: atom_id res chain seq x y z
N HIS A 1 7.47 -3.85 -30.97
CA HIS A 1 6.35 -4.53 -31.65
C HIS A 1 6.67 -4.93 -33.09
N ARG A 2 7.07 -4.01 -33.97
CA ARG A 2 7.39 -4.32 -35.38
C ARG A 2 8.47 -5.40 -35.55
N GLU A 3 9.56 -5.33 -34.80
CA GLU A 3 10.63 -6.35 -34.83
C GLU A 3 10.17 -7.73 -34.35
N ALA A 4 9.32 -7.79 -33.32
CA ALA A 4 8.78 -9.06 -32.82
C ALA A 4 7.89 -9.76 -33.85
N ILE A 5 7.07 -8.99 -34.57
CA ILE A 5 6.22 -9.50 -35.66
C ILE A 5 7.09 -9.99 -36.82
N ILE A 6 8.14 -9.24 -37.18
CA ILE A 6 9.10 -9.66 -38.23
C ILE A 6 9.78 -10.96 -37.82
N ASN A 7 10.26 -11.07 -36.58
CA ASN A 7 10.90 -12.29 -36.08
C ASN A 7 9.93 -13.48 -36.04
N LEU A 8 8.67 -13.26 -35.69
CA LEU A 8 7.63 -14.29 -35.72
C LEU A 8 7.37 -14.78 -37.16
N MET A 9 7.22 -13.85 -38.11
CA MET A 9 7.06 -14.19 -39.53
C MET A 9 8.27 -14.93 -40.08
N CYS A 10 9.49 -14.47 -39.79
CA CYS A 10 10.72 -15.15 -40.19
C CYS A 10 10.80 -16.56 -39.61
N LYS A 11 10.47 -16.74 -38.33
CA LYS A 11 10.44 -18.04 -37.67
C LYS A 11 9.46 -19.00 -38.35
N GLU A 12 8.24 -18.54 -38.63
CA GLU A 12 7.25 -19.37 -39.32
C GLU A 12 7.67 -19.69 -40.75
N LEU A 13 8.18 -18.71 -41.49
CA LEU A 13 8.68 -18.90 -42.84
C LEU A 13 9.80 -19.96 -42.89
N THR A 14 10.79 -19.86 -41.99
CA THR A 14 11.89 -20.83 -41.91
C THR A 14 11.39 -22.20 -41.49
N SER A 15 10.48 -22.27 -40.51
CA SER A 15 9.88 -23.54 -40.07
C SER A 15 9.11 -24.23 -41.19
N PHE A 16 8.41 -23.45 -42.03
CA PHE A 16 7.54 -23.95 -43.11
C PHE A 16 8.31 -24.57 -44.29
N VAL A 17 9.57 -24.18 -44.50
CA VAL A 17 10.40 -24.69 -45.61
C VAL A 17 11.60 -25.53 -45.16
N LYS A 18 11.79 -25.72 -43.84
CA LYS A 18 13.00 -26.37 -43.30
C LYS A 18 13.17 -27.81 -43.81
N ASP A 19 12.07 -28.53 -44.02
CA ASP A 19 12.04 -29.95 -44.39
C ASP A 19 12.04 -30.16 -45.92
N GLU A 20 12.01 -29.07 -46.70
CA GLU A 20 12.00 -29.10 -48.17
C GLU A 20 13.42 -28.96 -48.75
N ILE A 21 13.64 -29.60 -49.91
CA ILE A 21 14.90 -29.57 -50.66
C ILE A 21 15.14 -28.15 -51.21
N GLU A 22 16.37 -27.65 -51.10
CA GLU A 22 16.74 -26.24 -51.33
C GLU A 22 16.24 -25.68 -52.68
N ASP A 23 16.38 -26.48 -53.73
CA ASP A 23 16.02 -26.18 -55.11
C ASP A 23 14.50 -26.08 -55.36
N VAL A 24 13.66 -26.63 -54.49
CA VAL A 24 12.19 -26.55 -54.59
C VAL A 24 11.53 -25.66 -53.55
N ARG A 25 12.27 -25.17 -52.54
CA ARG A 25 11.74 -24.35 -51.43
C ARG A 25 10.89 -23.16 -51.90
N PHE A 26 11.35 -22.40 -52.87
CA PHE A 26 10.60 -21.24 -53.36
C PHE A 26 9.30 -21.64 -54.09
N SER A 27 9.37 -22.70 -54.91
CA SER A 27 8.19 -23.23 -55.60
C SER A 27 7.15 -23.79 -54.61
N TYR A 28 7.63 -24.47 -53.57
CA TYR A 28 6.80 -24.97 -52.47
C TYR A 28 6.09 -23.84 -51.71
N LEU A 29 6.80 -22.74 -51.44
CA LEU A 29 6.29 -21.57 -50.74
C LEU A 29 5.15 -20.88 -51.52
N ILE A 30 5.33 -20.71 -52.84
CA ILE A 30 4.31 -20.13 -53.72
C ILE A 30 3.09 -21.06 -53.84
N ARG A 31 3.31 -22.38 -53.96
CA ARG A 31 2.21 -23.37 -54.05
C ARG A 31 1.42 -23.49 -52.77
N ASN A 32 2.06 -23.35 -51.61
CA ASN A 32 1.46 -23.52 -50.29
C ASN A 32 1.32 -22.20 -49.53
N LEU A 33 1.07 -21.10 -50.24
CA LEU A 33 0.96 -19.77 -49.65
C LEU A 33 -0.20 -19.66 -48.64
N ASN A 34 -1.36 -20.27 -48.94
CA ASN A 34 -2.53 -20.24 -48.05
C ASN A 34 -2.27 -20.93 -46.69
N PRO A 35 -1.71 -22.15 -46.64
CA PRO A 35 -1.29 -22.76 -45.37
C PRO A 35 -0.28 -21.91 -44.61
N LEU A 36 0.72 -21.32 -45.29
CA LEU A 36 1.70 -20.44 -44.66
C LEU A 36 1.05 -19.21 -44.00
N ILE A 37 0.14 -18.53 -44.71
CA ILE A 37 -0.60 -17.38 -44.18
C ILE A 37 -1.43 -17.78 -42.96
N THR A 38 -2.03 -18.97 -42.99
CA THR A 38 -2.82 -19.51 -41.86
C THR A 38 -1.94 -19.73 -40.63
N ASN A 39 -0.76 -20.33 -40.79
CA ASN A 39 0.19 -20.52 -39.70
C ASN A 39 0.69 -19.19 -39.13
N ILE A 40 1.02 -18.22 -39.99
CA ILE A 40 1.44 -16.88 -39.57
C ILE A 40 0.32 -16.19 -38.76
N ASN A 41 -0.93 -16.28 -39.23
CA ASN A 41 -2.07 -15.70 -38.51
C ASN A 41 -2.29 -16.36 -37.15
N HIS A 42 -2.19 -17.69 -37.07
CA HIS A 42 -2.33 -18.41 -35.81
C HIS A 42 -1.22 -18.04 -34.81
N SER A 43 0.04 -18.02 -35.26
CA SER A 43 1.17 -17.61 -34.42
C SER A 43 1.07 -16.14 -34.02
N TYR A 44 0.60 -15.25 -34.90
CA TYR A 44 0.34 -13.86 -34.56
C TYR A 44 -0.78 -13.71 -33.52
N GLN A 45 -1.87 -14.47 -33.66
CA GLN A 45 -2.97 -14.45 -32.70
C GLN A 45 -2.49 -14.92 -31.32
N SER A 46 -1.73 -16.02 -31.25
CA SER A 46 -1.11 -16.50 -30.01
C SER A 46 -0.18 -15.44 -29.40
N TYR A 47 0.64 -14.78 -30.21
CA TYR A 47 1.51 -13.69 -29.74
C TYR A 47 0.72 -12.49 -29.17
N VAL A 48 -0.41 -12.13 -29.80
CA VAL A 48 -1.26 -11.03 -29.31
C VAL A 48 -1.94 -11.41 -27.99
N GLU A 49 -2.39 -12.66 -27.85
CA GLU A 49 -2.98 -13.20 -26.63
C GLU A 49 -1.94 -13.22 -25.49
N ASP A 50 -0.76 -13.78 -25.72
CA ASP A 50 0.35 -13.81 -24.76
C ASP A 50 0.78 -12.40 -24.35
N TYR A 51 0.92 -11.49 -25.32
CA TYR A 51 1.29 -10.11 -25.04
C TYR A 51 0.23 -9.38 -24.21
N THR A 52 -1.05 -9.61 -24.51
CA THR A 52 -2.17 -9.04 -23.76
C THR A 52 -2.15 -9.54 -22.31
N PHE A 53 -1.91 -10.84 -22.13
CA PHE A 53 -1.82 -11.46 -20.81
C PHE A 53 -0.63 -10.93 -20.00
N ASP A 54 0.56 -10.87 -20.59
CA ASP A 54 1.76 -10.34 -19.92
C ASP A 54 1.61 -8.86 -19.55
N LYS A 55 0.99 -8.07 -20.43
CA LYS A 55 0.71 -6.66 -20.17
C LYS A 55 -0.19 -6.49 -18.95
N VAL A 56 -1.28 -7.25 -18.88
CA VAL A 56 -2.20 -7.25 -17.74
C VAL A 56 -1.46 -7.65 -16.46
N ARG A 57 -0.71 -8.77 -16.50
CA ARG A 57 0.01 -9.26 -15.33
C ARG A 57 1.02 -8.25 -14.81
N LYS A 58 1.69 -7.53 -15.72
CA LYS A 58 2.61 -6.46 -15.38
C LYS A 58 1.89 -5.28 -14.72
N GLU A 59 0.81 -4.78 -15.33
CA GLU A 59 0.00 -3.69 -14.78
C GLU A 59 -0.53 -4.03 -13.38
N TYR A 60 -0.96 -5.28 -13.20
CA TYR A 60 -1.38 -5.83 -11.91
C TYR A 60 -0.26 -5.76 -10.86
N LYS A 61 0.94 -6.25 -11.17
CA LYS A 61 2.08 -6.23 -10.24
C LYS A 61 2.53 -4.81 -9.90
N GLU A 62 2.45 -3.90 -10.86
CA GLU A 62 2.77 -2.48 -10.66
C GLU A 62 1.77 -1.83 -9.70
N LYS A 63 0.46 -1.97 -9.96
CA LYS A 63 -0.59 -1.45 -9.06
C LYS A 63 -0.48 -2.03 -7.66
N LYS A 64 -0.27 -3.34 -7.52
CA LYS A 64 0.00 -3.99 -6.22
C LYS A 64 1.13 -3.29 -5.48
N THR A 65 2.26 -3.10 -6.16
CA THR A 65 3.45 -2.49 -5.55
C THR A 65 3.17 -1.06 -5.10
N GLU A 66 2.44 -0.29 -5.91
CA GLU A 66 2.01 1.07 -5.57
C GLU A 66 1.12 1.11 -4.33
N TYR A 67 0.10 0.25 -4.23
CA TYR A 67 -0.80 0.23 -3.07
C TYR A 67 -0.12 -0.24 -1.80
N ILE A 68 0.71 -1.28 -1.87
CA ILE A 68 1.53 -1.72 -0.73
C ILE A 68 2.44 -0.57 -0.28
N LYS A 69 3.02 0.19 -1.21
CA LYS A 69 3.83 1.35 -0.90
C LYS A 69 3.01 2.45 -0.21
N LYS A 70 1.83 2.83 -0.74
CA LYS A 70 0.93 3.81 -0.08
C LYS A 70 0.53 3.38 1.33
N LEU A 71 0.25 2.10 1.53
CA LEU A 71 -0.08 1.54 2.84
C LEU A 71 1.11 1.64 3.80
N ASN A 72 2.31 1.26 3.35
CA ASN A 72 3.53 1.38 4.14
C ASN A 72 3.86 2.85 4.46
N ASP A 73 3.73 3.77 3.49
CA ASP A 73 3.97 5.21 3.70
C ASP A 73 2.99 5.79 4.72
N THR A 74 1.71 5.37 4.64
CA THR A 74 0.70 5.75 5.63
C THR A 74 1.04 5.16 7.01
N PHE A 75 1.45 3.89 7.06
CA PHE A 75 1.89 3.24 8.29
C PHE A 75 3.08 3.95 8.94
N ASP A 76 4.11 4.29 8.18
CA ASP A 76 5.30 4.98 8.69
C ASP A 76 4.94 6.36 9.25
N SER A 77 4.01 7.08 8.59
CA SER A 77 3.46 8.34 9.09
C SER A 77 2.70 8.16 10.41
N VAL A 78 1.87 7.13 10.52
CA VAL A 78 1.13 6.81 11.75
C VAL A 78 2.11 6.42 12.87
N ALA A 79 3.03 5.48 12.59
CA ALA A 79 3.99 4.95 13.55
C ALA A 79 4.87 6.06 14.14
N THR A 80 5.37 6.97 13.30
CA THR A 80 6.16 8.13 13.75
C THR A 80 5.38 8.98 14.75
N LYS A 81 4.10 9.28 14.45
CA LYS A 81 3.23 10.04 15.36
C LYS A 81 2.89 9.27 16.64
N MET A 82 2.72 7.95 16.56
CA MET A 82 2.48 7.11 17.74
C MET A 82 3.62 7.15 18.74
N PHE A 83 4.88 7.28 18.30
CA PHE A 83 6.01 7.42 19.22
C PHE A 83 6.23 8.87 19.67
N ALA A 84 6.09 9.83 18.75
CA ALA A 84 6.38 11.24 19.02
C ALA A 84 5.43 11.86 20.06
N ILE A 85 4.12 11.56 20.00
CA ILE A 85 3.13 12.20 20.86
C ILE A 85 3.25 11.75 22.34
N PRO A 86 3.29 10.44 22.68
CA PRO A 86 3.51 10.02 24.05
C PRO A 86 4.84 10.53 24.63
N ALA A 87 5.91 10.54 23.83
CA ALA A 87 7.20 11.10 24.24
C ALA A 87 7.08 12.60 24.55
N GLY A 88 6.35 13.35 23.73
CA GLY A 88 6.04 14.76 23.98
C GLY A 88 5.24 14.99 25.27
N ILE A 89 4.21 14.17 25.53
CA ILE A 89 3.42 14.23 26.76
C ILE A 89 4.28 13.89 27.98
N TRP A 90 5.10 12.84 27.91
CA TRP A 90 6.03 12.48 28.97
C TRP A 90 7.00 13.62 29.28
N PHE A 91 7.60 14.21 28.24
CA PHE A 91 8.52 15.33 28.39
C PHE A 91 7.85 16.56 29.00
N ALA A 92 6.64 16.91 28.55
CA ALA A 92 5.87 17.99 29.13
C ALA A 92 5.57 17.72 30.61
N THR A 93 5.12 16.51 30.94
CA THR A 93 4.77 16.10 32.32
C THR A 93 5.99 16.15 33.24
N ALA A 94 7.17 15.75 32.76
CA ALA A 94 8.41 15.79 33.53
C ALA A 94 8.84 17.21 33.94
N GLN A 95 8.32 18.25 33.28
CA GLN A 95 8.61 19.65 33.64
C GLN A 95 7.73 20.18 34.79
N MET A 96 6.74 19.41 35.25
CA MET A 96 5.95 19.76 36.43
C MET A 96 6.82 19.83 37.68
N THR A 97 6.56 20.84 38.49
CA THR A 97 7.29 21.09 39.74
C THR A 97 6.38 20.87 40.93
N THR A 98 6.84 20.10 41.92
CA THR A 98 6.12 19.86 43.18
C THR A 98 6.15 21.11 44.05
N MET A 99 4.98 21.52 44.55
CA MET A 99 4.86 22.67 45.44
C MET A 99 5.20 22.24 46.87
N LYS A 100 6.05 23.03 47.55
CA LYS A 100 6.18 23.01 49.03
C LYS A 100 5.61 24.30 49.65
N THR A 101 5.36 25.31 48.82
CA THR A 101 4.76 26.59 49.19
C THR A 101 4.10 27.13 47.92
N VAL A 102 2.81 27.44 47.97
CA VAL A 102 2.04 27.89 46.81
C VAL A 102 2.52 29.28 46.38
N SER A 103 3.38 29.33 45.36
CA SER A 103 3.68 30.58 44.66
C SER A 103 2.86 30.65 43.37
N SER A 104 2.25 31.81 43.11
CA SER A 104 1.39 32.04 41.93
C SER A 104 2.09 31.68 40.60
N PHE A 105 3.41 31.86 40.55
CA PHE A 105 4.24 31.51 39.40
C PHE A 105 4.32 29.99 39.13
N ILE A 106 4.51 29.16 40.16
CA ILE A 106 4.61 27.70 40.01
C ILE A 106 3.26 27.10 39.62
N TYR A 107 2.16 27.60 40.19
CA TYR A 107 0.81 27.19 39.81
C TYR A 107 0.52 27.49 38.33
N THR A 108 0.83 28.71 37.88
CA THR A 108 0.66 29.12 36.48
C THR A 108 1.50 28.25 35.54
N LYS A 109 2.74 27.93 35.90
CA LYS A 109 3.59 27.02 35.13
C LYS A 109 2.97 25.62 35.00
N ASN A 110 2.56 25.00 36.11
CA ASN A 110 1.97 23.66 36.09
C ASN A 110 0.63 23.64 35.31
N PHE A 111 -0.14 24.73 35.35
CA PHE A 111 -1.37 24.88 34.57
C PHE A 111 -1.09 24.95 33.05
N ILE A 112 -0.05 25.66 32.63
CA ILE A 112 0.38 25.71 31.22
C ILE A 112 0.81 24.32 30.74
N VAL A 113 1.53 23.55 31.58
CA VAL A 113 1.91 22.16 31.26
C VAL A 113 0.67 21.29 31.05
N LEU A 114 -0.32 21.37 31.95
CA LEU A 114 -1.58 20.65 31.82
C LEU A 114 -2.31 21.00 30.52
N MET A 115 -2.42 22.29 30.18
CA MET A 115 -3.04 22.75 28.94
C MET A 115 -2.29 22.27 27.69
N THR A 116 -0.96 22.18 27.76
CA THR A 116 -0.13 21.65 26.66
C THR A 116 -0.36 20.15 26.46
N VAL A 117 -0.46 19.38 27.54
CA VAL A 117 -0.77 17.94 27.44
C VAL A 117 -2.18 17.71 26.90
N LEU A 118 -3.17 18.48 27.36
CA LEU A 118 -4.54 18.41 26.84
C LEU A 118 -4.61 18.75 25.34
N SER A 119 -3.88 19.77 24.88
CA SER A 119 -3.85 20.13 23.47
C SER A 119 -3.15 19.07 22.61
N MET A 120 -2.08 18.43 23.10
CA MET A 120 -1.43 17.31 22.43
C MET A 120 -2.36 16.09 22.29
N ILE A 121 -3.10 15.75 23.34
CA ILE A 121 -4.10 14.66 23.29
C ILE A 121 -5.20 14.99 22.28
N PHE A 122 -5.69 16.23 22.27
CA PHE A 122 -6.69 16.66 21.30
C PHE A 122 -6.20 16.57 19.85
N ILE A 123 -4.98 17.06 19.58
CA ILE A 123 -4.34 16.98 18.26
C ILE A 123 -4.14 15.51 17.85
N MET A 124 -3.81 14.63 18.79
CA MET A 124 -3.68 13.20 18.52
C MET A 124 -5.01 12.59 18.08
N ILE A 125 -6.11 12.90 18.77
CA ILE A 125 -7.44 12.41 18.41
C ILE A 125 -7.79 12.85 16.98
N LEU A 126 -7.57 14.12 16.63
CA LEU A 126 -7.80 14.61 15.27
C LEU A 126 -6.92 13.90 14.23
N ASN A 127 -5.64 13.66 14.52
CA ASN A 127 -4.74 12.92 13.63
C ASN A 127 -5.23 11.49 13.39
N VAL A 128 -5.71 10.81 14.44
CA VAL A 128 -6.27 9.46 14.34
C VAL A 128 -7.50 9.45 13.44
N TYR A 129 -8.44 10.37 13.65
CA TYR A 129 -9.64 10.46 12.81
C TYR A 129 -9.28 10.70 11.33
N GLY A 130 -8.35 11.63 11.07
CA GLY A 130 -7.86 11.88 9.73
C GLY A 130 -7.22 10.65 9.09
N GLN A 131 -6.34 9.96 9.82
CA GLN A 131 -5.65 8.78 9.31
C GLN A 131 -6.59 7.58 9.10
N ARG A 132 -7.63 7.41 9.93
CA ARG A 132 -8.65 6.38 9.69
C ARG A 132 -9.38 6.58 8.37
N ASN A 133 -9.74 7.83 8.06
CA ASN A 133 -10.44 8.14 6.81
C ASN A 133 -9.54 7.88 5.59
N THR A 134 -8.28 8.30 5.65
CA THR A 134 -7.29 8.01 4.61
C THR A 134 -7.04 6.52 4.44
N LEU A 135 -6.89 5.77 5.54
CA LEU A 135 -6.68 4.33 5.47
C LEU A 135 -7.90 3.63 4.84
N ASN A 136 -9.12 4.00 5.24
CA ASN A 136 -10.35 3.46 4.67
C ASN A 136 -10.47 3.73 3.17
N GLN A 137 -10.17 4.96 2.71
CA GLN A 137 -10.16 5.27 1.28
C GLN A 137 -9.16 4.41 0.51
N VAL A 138 -7.94 4.26 1.03
CA VAL A 138 -6.93 3.39 0.40
C VAL A 138 -7.40 1.94 0.35
N LYS A 139 -8.12 1.47 1.38
CA LYS A 139 -8.70 0.12 1.41
C LYS A 139 -9.81 -0.04 0.37
N GLU A 140 -10.74 0.91 0.28
CA GLU A 140 -11.84 0.87 -0.70
C GLU A 140 -11.30 0.88 -2.14
N GLU A 141 -10.41 1.83 -2.48
CA GLU A 141 -9.79 1.88 -3.80
C GLU A 141 -9.06 0.57 -4.14
N TYR A 142 -8.36 0.01 -3.17
CA TYR A 142 -7.65 -1.25 -3.32
C TYR A 142 -8.63 -2.43 -3.58
N LEU A 143 -9.72 -2.51 -2.82
CA LEU A 143 -10.72 -3.55 -2.97
C LEU A 143 -11.42 -3.47 -4.33
N ASP A 144 -11.83 -2.28 -4.75
CA ASP A 144 -12.53 -2.06 -6.03
C ASP A 144 -11.67 -2.48 -7.22
N ILE A 145 -10.38 -2.14 -7.21
CA ILE A 145 -9.45 -2.51 -8.28
C ILE A 145 -9.26 -4.03 -8.32
N PHE A 146 -9.07 -4.67 -7.16
CA PHE A 146 -8.87 -6.12 -7.10
C PHE A 146 -10.12 -6.88 -7.49
N ASP A 147 -11.31 -6.41 -7.13
CA ASP A 147 -12.59 -6.99 -7.55
C ASP A 147 -12.82 -6.85 -9.08
N GLU A 148 -12.40 -5.73 -9.69
CA GLU A 148 -12.47 -5.57 -11.15
C GLU A 148 -11.48 -6.51 -11.88
N LEU A 149 -10.29 -6.72 -11.31
CA LEU A 149 -9.27 -7.63 -11.82
C LEU A 149 -9.68 -9.10 -11.69
N GLU A 150 -10.29 -9.50 -10.57
CA GLU A 150 -10.81 -10.86 -10.34
C GLU A 150 -11.89 -11.21 -11.38
N LYS A 151 -12.76 -10.24 -11.74
CA LYS A 151 -13.76 -10.42 -12.80
C LYS A 151 -13.17 -10.58 -14.20
N LYS A 152 -11.99 -10.04 -14.46
CA LYS A 152 -11.36 -10.06 -15.79
C LYS A 152 -10.46 -11.28 -16.03
N PHE A 153 -9.97 -11.94 -14.98
CA PHE A 153 -8.97 -13.02 -15.09
C PHE A 153 -9.24 -14.18 -14.12
N GLU A 154 -10.02 -15.17 -14.59
CA GLU A 154 -10.42 -16.37 -13.83
C GLU A 154 -9.22 -17.22 -13.36
N ASP A 155 -8.12 -17.25 -14.12
CA ASP A 155 -6.93 -18.08 -13.82
C ASP A 155 -5.93 -17.47 -12.81
N VAL A 156 -6.05 -16.17 -12.50
CA VAL A 156 -5.09 -15.44 -11.63
C VAL A 156 -5.62 -15.27 -10.19
N ASP A 157 -6.80 -15.84 -9.93
CA ASP A 157 -7.64 -15.61 -8.76
C ASP A 157 -6.95 -15.95 -7.42
N ALA A 158 -6.15 -17.01 -7.37
CA ALA A 158 -5.44 -17.41 -6.15
C ALA A 158 -4.33 -16.44 -5.72
N GLU A 159 -3.58 -15.87 -6.68
CA GLU A 159 -2.52 -14.89 -6.38
C GLU A 159 -3.16 -13.57 -5.91
N ILE A 160 -4.28 -13.17 -6.54
CA ILE A 160 -5.09 -12.00 -6.21
C ILE A 160 -5.62 -12.07 -4.78
N ARG A 161 -6.25 -13.18 -4.39
CA ARG A 161 -6.80 -13.36 -3.05
C ARG A 161 -5.74 -13.33 -1.96
N LYS A 162 -4.58 -13.94 -2.19
CA LYS A 162 -3.47 -13.92 -1.23
C LYS A 162 -3.03 -12.49 -0.92
N ILE A 163 -2.91 -11.67 -1.95
CA ILE A 163 -2.46 -10.29 -1.83
C ILE A 163 -3.52 -9.43 -1.12
N LYS A 164 -4.81 -9.66 -1.42
CA LYS A 164 -5.94 -9.04 -0.71
C LYS A 164 -5.88 -9.33 0.79
N GLY A 165 -5.56 -10.57 1.16
CA GLY A 165 -5.32 -10.97 2.55
C GLY A 165 -4.14 -10.22 3.19
N GLU A 166 -2.97 -10.19 2.54
CA GLU A 166 -1.78 -9.50 3.07
C GLU A 166 -2.01 -8.00 3.31
N VAL A 167 -2.75 -7.32 2.43
CA VAL A 167 -3.10 -5.90 2.59
C VAL A 167 -4.08 -5.71 3.74
N ASN A 168 -5.09 -6.57 3.85
CA ASN A 168 -6.09 -6.49 4.91
C ASN A 168 -5.48 -6.79 6.30
N ASP A 169 -4.61 -7.79 6.41
CA ASP A 169 -3.88 -8.12 7.64
C ASP A 169 -3.00 -6.95 8.10
N LYS A 170 -2.30 -6.30 7.17
CA LYS A 170 -1.51 -5.10 7.49
C LYS A 170 -2.40 -3.97 7.98
N PHE A 171 -3.53 -3.73 7.31
CA PHE A 171 -4.50 -2.72 7.68
C PHE A 171 -5.01 -2.92 9.11
N ASP A 172 -5.40 -4.15 9.46
CA ASP A 172 -5.90 -4.49 10.79
C ASP A 172 -4.82 -4.31 11.87
N ARG A 173 -3.57 -4.68 11.56
CA ARG A 173 -2.42 -4.38 12.43
C ARG A 173 -2.26 -2.88 12.66
N VAL A 174 -2.29 -2.05 11.61
CA VAL A 174 -2.17 -0.57 11.75
C VAL A 174 -3.27 -0.03 12.67
N MET A 175 -4.51 -0.46 12.46
CA MET A 175 -5.63 -0.03 13.29
C MET A 175 -5.47 -0.45 14.74
N SER A 176 -4.99 -1.67 15.01
CA SER A 176 -4.71 -2.14 16.37
C SER A 176 -3.67 -1.27 17.09
N TYR A 177 -2.57 -0.91 16.41
CA TYR A 177 -1.55 -0.04 16.99
C TYR A 177 -2.07 1.37 17.28
N ILE A 178 -2.92 1.93 16.41
CA ILE A 178 -3.58 3.22 16.63
C ILE A 178 -4.38 3.19 17.94
N TYR A 179 -5.15 2.12 18.18
CA TYR A 179 -5.93 1.98 19.42
C TYR A 179 -5.03 1.93 20.66
N VAL A 180 -3.94 1.16 20.62
CA VAL A 180 -2.99 1.06 21.73
C VAL A 180 -2.35 2.43 22.04
N ALA A 181 -1.97 3.19 21.00
CA ALA A 181 -1.38 4.51 21.18
C ALA A 181 -2.33 5.50 21.87
N ILE A 182 -3.63 5.44 21.55
CA ILE A 182 -4.65 6.26 22.23
C ILE A 182 -4.74 5.93 23.72
N ILE A 183 -4.77 4.64 24.05
CA ILE A 183 -4.83 4.20 25.46
C ILE A 183 -3.62 4.73 26.24
N ILE A 184 -2.42 4.65 25.66
CA ILE A 184 -1.19 5.16 26.29
C ILE A 184 -1.27 6.68 26.51
N CYS A 185 -1.68 7.45 25.51
CA CYS A 185 -1.77 8.90 25.64
C CYS A 185 -2.84 9.35 26.64
N VAL A 186 -3.98 8.65 26.69
CA VAL A 186 -5.01 8.91 27.71
C VAL A 186 -4.48 8.58 29.10
N ALA A 187 -3.80 7.45 29.28
CA ALA A 187 -3.19 7.08 30.55
C ALA A 187 -2.15 8.12 31.02
N LEU A 188 -1.30 8.59 30.11
CA LEU A 188 -0.35 9.68 30.41
C LEU A 188 -1.06 10.99 30.77
N GLY A 189 -2.14 11.35 30.05
CA GLY A 189 -2.94 12.52 30.38
C GLY A 189 -3.59 12.47 31.76
N VAL A 190 -4.13 11.30 32.14
CA VAL A 190 -4.69 11.07 33.49
C VAL A 190 -3.58 11.18 34.54
N TYR A 191 -2.39 10.65 34.26
CA TYR A 191 -1.23 10.77 35.15
C TYR A 191 -0.79 12.24 35.33
N THR A 192 -0.74 13.03 34.26
CA THR A 192 -0.43 14.47 34.33
C THR A 192 -1.49 15.22 35.16
N ALA A 193 -2.77 14.90 34.99
CA ALA A 193 -3.86 15.50 35.77
C ALA A 193 -3.76 15.15 37.27
N TYR A 194 -3.42 13.90 37.58
CA TYR A 194 -3.15 13.46 38.95
C TYR A 194 -1.98 14.23 39.59
N LEU A 195 -0.87 14.37 38.87
CA LEU A 195 0.28 15.15 39.35
C LEU A 195 -0.06 16.63 39.57
N PHE A 196 -0.87 17.22 38.68
CA PHE A 196 -1.36 18.59 38.86
C PHE A 196 -2.17 18.73 40.15
N TYR A 197 -3.12 17.81 40.39
CA TYR A 197 -3.94 17.78 41.60
C TYR A 197 -3.08 17.64 42.86
N GLN A 198 -2.13 16.69 42.88
CA GLN A 198 -1.20 16.52 43.99
C GLN A 198 -0.36 17.79 44.23
N SER A 199 0.12 18.43 43.16
CA SER A 199 0.90 19.67 43.28
C SER A 199 0.10 20.87 43.80
N SER A 200 -1.24 20.80 43.75
CA SER A 200 -2.12 21.89 44.19
C SER A 200 -2.56 21.76 45.66
N ILE A 201 -2.36 20.58 46.27
CA ILE A 201 -2.82 20.24 47.63
C ILE A 201 -1.68 20.26 48.65
N VAL A 202 -0.44 20.05 48.18
CA VAL A 202 0.80 20.10 48.98
C VAL A 202 1.43 21.48 48.90
#